data_AF-A0A1I4QXZ1-F1
#
_entry.id   AF-A0A1I4QXZ1-F1
#
_cell.length_a   1.000
_cell.length_b   1.000
_cell.length_c   1.000
_cell.angle_alpha   90.00
_cell.angle_beta   90.00
_cell.angle_gamma   90.00
#
_symmetry.space_group_name_H-M   'P 1'
#
loop_
_entity.id
_entity.type
_entity.pdbx_description
1 polymer ?
#
loop_
_entity_poly.entity_id
_entity_poly.type
_entity_poly.pdbx_seq_one_letter_code
_entity_poly.pdbx_strand_id
1 'polypeptide(L)'
;MGSRVMHLIIGEMVASSLDVKNKRDFLIGSIAPDAAFSFERKAITHYFEGDVDKRTRQVNYQRYIDTYLSDVKDDYSLGYLIHLISDNVWMEYIYYPYELKQKQDLDPTFLSRWYSDFRKKNTKLLCHYDMGYLKDWLAIDALPRYRKK
;
A
#
# COMPACT_ATOMS: atom_id res chain seq x y z
N MET A 1 -2.96 -2.48 2.33
CA MET A 1 -3.34 -3.46 1.27
C MET A 1 -2.68 -4.82 1.49
N GLY A 2 -2.98 -5.83 0.65
CA GLY A 2 -2.37 -7.16 0.68
C GLY A 2 -0.89 -7.23 0.26
N SER A 3 -0.38 -6.31 -0.58
CA SER A 3 1.06 -6.28 -0.93
C SER A 3 1.52 -4.97 -1.59
N ARG A 4 2.83 -4.65 -1.48
CA ARG A 4 3.49 -3.53 -2.20
C ARG A 4 3.44 -3.67 -3.72
N VAL A 5 3.42 -4.90 -4.24
CA VAL A 5 3.29 -5.17 -5.69
C VAL A 5 1.96 -4.63 -6.23
N MET A 6 0.87 -4.78 -5.47
CA MET A 6 -0.41 -4.24 -5.87
C MET A 6 -0.38 -2.71 -5.94
N HIS A 7 0.25 -2.04 -4.97
CA HIS A 7 0.44 -0.60 -5.02
C HIS A 7 1.25 -0.16 -6.24
N LEU A 8 2.33 -0.87 -6.59
CA LEU A 8 3.10 -0.58 -7.81
C LEU A 8 2.28 -0.75 -9.09
N ILE A 9 1.50 -1.84 -9.21
CA ILE A 9 0.65 -2.06 -10.37
C ILE A 9 -0.40 -0.95 -10.49
N ILE A 10 -1.06 -0.59 -9.39
CA ILE A 10 -2.03 0.51 -9.37
C ILE A 10 -1.35 1.83 -9.73
N GLY A 11 -0.19 2.13 -9.13
CA GLY A 11 0.59 3.32 -9.42
C GLY A 11 1.01 3.41 -10.89
N GLU A 12 1.44 2.30 -11.47
CA GLU A 12 1.83 2.17 -12.87
C GLU A 12 0.64 2.40 -13.82
N MET A 13 -0.51 1.79 -13.54
CA MET A 13 -1.73 1.97 -14.32
C MET A 13 -2.21 3.42 -14.26
N VAL A 14 -2.23 4.01 -13.07
CA VAL A 14 -2.66 5.40 -12.88
C VAL A 14 -1.69 6.36 -13.55
N ALA A 15 -0.39 6.20 -13.34
CA ALA A 15 0.62 7.05 -13.96
C ALA A 15 0.58 7.00 -15.49
N SER A 16 0.23 5.84 -16.07
CA SER A 16 0.06 5.70 -17.52
C SER A 16 -1.25 6.30 -18.05
N SER A 17 -2.24 6.51 -17.17
CA SER A 17 -3.52 7.16 -17.49
C SER A 17 -3.52 8.68 -17.27
N LEU A 18 -2.50 9.20 -16.58
CA LEU A 18 -2.35 10.61 -16.23
C LEU A 18 -1.11 11.18 -16.95
N ASP A 19 -1.07 12.50 -17.14
CA ASP A 19 0.10 13.20 -17.69
C ASP A 19 1.17 13.44 -16.59
N VAL A 20 1.71 12.34 -16.04
CA VAL A 20 2.75 12.37 -14.99
C VAL A 20 4.09 12.72 -15.62
N LYS A 21 4.78 13.75 -15.10
CA LYS A 21 6.05 14.23 -15.67
C LYS A 21 7.22 13.31 -15.33
N ASN A 22 7.28 12.84 -14.09
CA ASN A 22 8.27 11.91 -13.58
C ASN A 22 7.57 10.67 -12.98
N LYS A 23 7.34 9.69 -13.86
CA LYS A 23 6.78 8.40 -13.49
C LYS A 23 7.59 7.67 -12.42
N ARG A 24 8.91 7.85 -12.37
CA ARG A 24 9.74 7.19 -11.35
C ARG A 24 9.41 7.70 -9.95
N ASP A 25 9.34 9.02 -9.79
CA ASP A 25 9.00 9.63 -8.50
C ASP A 25 7.60 9.23 -8.07
N PHE A 26 6.65 9.21 -9.01
CA PHE A 26 5.29 8.71 -8.79
C PHE A 26 5.25 7.28 -8.27
N LEU A 27 5.96 6.36 -8.93
CA LEU A 27 6.02 4.96 -8.51
C LEU A 27 6.67 4.81 -7.13
N ILE A 28 7.74 5.57 -6.83
CA ILE A 28 8.33 5.59 -5.49
C ILE A 28 7.30 6.07 -4.46
N GLY A 29 6.59 7.16 -4.75
CA GLY A 29 5.52 7.68 -3.89
C GLY A 29 4.45 6.63 -3.60
N SER A 30 4.04 5.86 -4.61
CA SER A 30 3.00 4.82 -4.49
C SER A 30 3.34 3.69 -3.50
N ILE A 31 4.61 3.51 -3.15
CA ILE A 31 5.05 2.49 -2.18
C ILE A 31 5.73 3.07 -0.94
N ALA A 32 5.90 4.39 -0.88
CA ALA A 32 6.61 5.05 0.20
C ALA A 32 5.99 4.83 1.59
N PRO A 33 4.65 4.88 1.78
CA PRO A 33 4.06 4.67 3.11
C PRO A 33 4.44 3.31 3.73
N ASP A 34 4.53 2.28 2.89
CA ASP A 34 4.88 0.91 3.31
C ASP A 34 6.34 0.74 3.76
N ALA A 35 7.19 1.77 3.66
CA ALA A 35 8.54 1.76 4.23
C ALA A 35 8.54 1.88 5.78
N ALA A 36 7.40 2.21 6.40
CA ALA A 36 7.27 2.24 7.85
C ALA A 36 7.21 0.81 8.45
N PHE A 37 8.12 0.51 9.39
CA PHE A 37 8.22 -0.82 10.00
C PHE A 37 7.57 -0.94 11.39
N SER A 38 7.27 0.16 12.07
CA SER A 38 6.55 0.14 13.36
C SER A 38 5.06 0.40 13.14
N PHE A 39 4.23 -0.06 14.07
CA PHE A 39 2.78 0.15 14.01
C PHE A 39 2.42 1.64 14.06
N GLU A 40 3.08 2.40 14.94
CA GLU A 40 2.85 3.83 15.13
C GLU A 40 3.23 4.61 13.87
N ARG A 41 4.38 4.29 13.27
CA ARG A 41 4.81 4.89 12.00
C ARG A 41 3.90 4.50 10.85
N LYS A 42 3.41 3.25 10.80
CA LYS A 42 2.42 2.84 9.80
C LYS A 42 1.12 3.63 9.95
N ALA A 43 0.64 3.82 11.18
CA ALA A 43 -0.56 4.62 11.43
C ALA A 43 -0.43 6.06 10.90
N ILE A 44 0.73 6.70 11.12
CA ILE A 44 1.00 8.04 10.62
C ILE A 44 1.10 8.06 9.08
N THR A 45 1.93 7.20 8.51
CA THR A 45 2.20 7.20 7.05
C THR A 45 1.00 6.77 6.21
N HIS A 46 0.11 5.92 6.74
CA HIS A 46 -1.09 5.49 6.03
C HIS A 46 -2.31 6.36 6.36
N TYR A 47 -2.13 7.47 7.10
CA TYR A 47 -3.22 8.36 7.52
C TYR A 47 -4.38 7.59 8.18
N PHE A 48 -4.04 6.60 9.02
CA PHE A 48 -5.05 5.81 9.69
C PHE A 48 -5.72 6.62 10.79
N GLU A 49 -7.05 6.65 10.74
CA GLU A 49 -7.91 7.27 11.75
C GLU A 49 -9.00 6.30 12.18
N GLY A 50 -9.65 6.62 13.29
CA GLY A 50 -10.69 5.77 13.85
C GLY A 50 -10.16 4.47 14.46
N ASP A 51 -11.09 3.58 14.75
CA ASP A 51 -10.89 2.41 15.58
C ASP A 51 -11.32 1.15 14.82
N VAL A 52 -10.41 0.16 14.78
CA VAL A 52 -10.62 -1.07 14.02
C VAL A 52 -11.69 -1.96 14.67
N ASP A 53 -11.74 -1.98 16.01
CA ASP A 53 -12.69 -2.80 16.77
C ASP A 53 -14.09 -2.19 16.70
N LYS A 54 -14.19 -0.86 16.54
CA LYS A 54 -15.45 -0.15 16.29
C LYS A 54 -15.83 -0.08 14.82
N ARG A 55 -15.04 -0.67 13.91
CA ARG A 55 -15.22 -0.61 12.44
C ARG A 55 -15.30 0.83 11.90
N THR A 56 -14.63 1.77 12.55
CA THR A 56 -14.50 3.17 12.09
C THR A 56 -13.12 3.46 11.54
N ARG A 57 -12.22 2.47 11.53
CA ARG A 57 -10.88 2.61 10.97
C ARG A 57 -10.94 2.96 9.48
N GLN A 58 -10.27 4.02 9.08
CA GLN A 58 -10.22 4.47 7.69
C GLN A 58 -8.85 5.05 7.35
N VAL A 59 -8.56 5.13 6.06
CA VAL A 59 -7.45 5.94 5.54
C VAL A 59 -7.99 7.32 5.16
N ASN A 60 -7.58 8.35 5.89
CA ASN A 60 -7.98 9.72 5.65
C ASN A 60 -7.04 10.39 4.63
N TYR A 61 -7.17 9.99 3.36
CA TYR A 61 -6.41 10.58 2.28
C TYR A 61 -6.77 12.06 2.04
N GLN A 62 -7.97 12.52 2.45
CA GLN A 62 -8.35 13.93 2.35
C GLN A 62 -7.45 14.81 3.23
N ARG A 63 -7.15 14.38 4.46
CA ARG A 63 -6.18 15.08 5.32
C ARG A 63 -4.80 15.20 4.65
N TYR A 64 -4.36 14.17 3.92
CA TYR A 64 -3.11 14.25 3.15
C TYR A 64 -3.20 15.32 2.06
N ILE A 65 -4.30 15.36 1.30
CA ILE A 65 -4.53 16.39 0.26
C ILE A 65 -4.46 17.78 0.89
N ASP A 66 -5.20 18.01 1.97
CA ASP A 66 -5.32 19.32 2.61
C ASP A 66 -3.98 19.81 3.18
N THR A 67 -3.15 18.88 3.67
CA THR A 67 -1.88 19.19 4.35
C THR A 67 -0.70 19.32 3.38
N TYR A 68 -0.66 18.51 2.31
CA TYR A 68 0.55 18.37 1.48
C TYR A 68 0.35 18.73 0.00
N LEU A 69 -0.86 18.62 -0.54
CA LEU A 69 -1.13 18.86 -1.96
C LEU A 69 -1.81 20.21 -2.24
N SER A 70 -2.11 20.97 -1.19
CA SER A 70 -2.63 22.33 -1.27
C SER A 70 -1.59 23.29 -1.89
N ASP A 71 -0.31 23.13 -1.53
CA ASP A 71 0.77 24.04 -1.95
C ASP A 71 1.71 23.47 -3.02
N VAL A 72 1.99 22.16 -3.01
CA VAL A 72 2.93 21.51 -3.96
C VAL A 72 2.35 20.20 -4.48
N LYS A 73 2.28 20.08 -5.81
CA LYS A 73 1.83 18.87 -6.51
C LYS A 73 2.97 18.32 -7.36
N ASP A 74 3.94 17.68 -6.68
CA ASP A 74 4.95 16.89 -7.36
C ASP A 74 4.46 15.45 -7.57
N ASP A 75 5.09 14.74 -8.52
CA ASP A 75 4.65 13.40 -8.89
C ASP A 75 4.83 12.37 -7.77
N TYR A 76 5.82 12.52 -6.88
CA TYR A 76 5.97 11.65 -5.72
C TYR A 76 4.79 11.81 -4.76
N SER A 77 4.39 13.05 -4.48
CA SER A 77 3.25 13.34 -3.60
C SER A 77 1.93 12.84 -4.20
N LEU A 78 1.76 12.93 -5.52
CA LEU A 78 0.62 12.31 -6.22
C LEU A 78 0.66 10.77 -6.14
N GLY A 79 1.82 10.15 -6.30
CA GLY A 79 1.99 8.72 -6.11
C GLY A 79 1.62 8.28 -4.69
N TYR A 80 2.04 9.04 -3.67
CA TYR A 80 1.68 8.80 -2.27
C TYR A 80 0.16 8.91 -2.07
N LEU A 81 -0.50 9.89 -2.68
CA LEU A 81 -1.96 9.99 -2.62
C LEU A 81 -2.62 8.72 -3.20
N ILE A 82 -2.14 8.21 -4.33
CA ILE A 82 -2.66 6.98 -4.93
C ILE A 82 -2.49 5.78 -3.98
N HIS A 83 -1.39 5.70 -3.23
CA HIS A 83 -1.25 4.70 -2.17
C HIS A 83 -2.42 4.79 -1.17
N LEU A 84 -2.68 5.98 -0.62
CA LEU A 84 -3.71 6.20 0.40
C LEU A 84 -5.11 5.91 -0.13
N ILE A 85 -5.44 6.36 -1.34
CA ILE A 85 -6.72 6.06 -2.00
C ILE A 85 -6.86 4.55 -2.19
N SER A 86 -5.82 3.88 -2.65
CA SER A 86 -5.86 2.43 -2.88
C SER A 86 -6.03 1.63 -1.59
N ASP A 87 -5.45 2.09 -0.48
CA ASP A 87 -5.68 1.51 0.85
C ASP A 87 -7.09 1.78 1.37
N ASN A 88 -7.65 2.97 1.12
CA ASN A 88 -9.03 3.29 1.46
C ASN A 88 -10.01 2.35 0.73
N VAL A 89 -9.85 2.20 -0.59
CA VAL A 89 -10.62 1.23 -1.41
C VAL A 89 -10.44 -0.19 -0.88
N TRP A 90 -9.22 -0.59 -0.50
CA TRP A 90 -8.98 -1.90 0.11
C TRP A 90 -9.78 -2.08 1.41
N MET A 91 -9.85 -1.04 2.26
CA MET A 91 -10.60 -1.10 3.51
C MET A 91 -12.10 -1.31 3.24
N GLU A 92 -12.66 -0.52 2.32
CA GLU A 92 -14.08 -0.52 1.97
C GLU A 92 -14.52 -1.82 1.30
N TYR A 93 -13.77 -2.31 0.32
CA TYR A 93 -14.21 -3.42 -0.54
C TYR A 93 -13.65 -4.79 -0.14
N ILE A 94 -12.55 -4.84 0.63
CA ILE A 94 -11.88 -6.10 0.98
C ILE A 94 -11.76 -6.30 2.49
N TYR A 95 -11.24 -5.33 3.24
CA TYR A 95 -10.95 -5.54 4.67
C TYR A 95 -12.23 -5.77 5.49
N TYR A 96 -13.19 -4.86 5.38
CA TYR A 96 -14.44 -4.93 6.14
C TYR A 96 -15.45 -5.95 5.63
N PRO A 97 -15.68 -6.10 4.31
CA PRO A 97 -16.64 -7.07 3.80
C PRO A 97 -16.23 -8.51 4.03
N TYR A 98 -14.92 -8.80 4.10
CA TYR A 98 -14.40 -10.14 4.33
C TYR A 98 -13.95 -10.39 5.78
N GLU A 99 -14.31 -9.49 6.71
CA GLU A 99 -14.10 -9.65 8.16
C GLU A 99 -12.66 -10.01 8.54
N LEU A 100 -11.68 -9.36 7.90
CA LEU A 100 -10.26 -9.75 8.06
C LEU A 100 -9.77 -9.61 9.50
N LYS A 101 -10.26 -8.61 10.25
CA LYS A 101 -9.96 -8.45 11.68
C LYS A 101 -10.40 -9.65 12.50
N GLN A 102 -11.65 -10.10 12.32
CA GLN A 102 -12.18 -11.25 13.05
C GLN A 102 -11.41 -12.53 12.72
N LYS A 103 -11.04 -12.75 11.46
CA LYS A 103 -10.19 -13.89 11.07
C LYS A 103 -8.82 -13.85 11.74
N GLN A 104 -8.23 -12.67 11.85
CA GLN A 104 -6.98 -12.46 12.56
C GLN A 104 -7.11 -12.69 14.06
N ASP A 105 -8.21 -12.26 14.68
CA ASP A 105 -8.45 -12.46 16.12
C ASP A 105 -8.69 -13.94 16.46
N LEU A 106 -9.38 -14.67 15.58
CA LEU A 106 -9.66 -16.11 15.73
C LEU A 106 -8.44 -16.99 15.47
N ASP A 107 -7.52 -16.56 14.60
CA ASP A 107 -6.34 -17.33 14.24
C ASP A 107 -5.09 -16.44 14.13
N PRO A 108 -4.15 -16.53 15.09
CA PRO A 108 -2.94 -15.72 15.07
C PRO A 108 -2.01 -16.04 13.88
N THR A 109 -2.20 -17.18 13.20
CA THR A 109 -1.42 -17.54 12.00
C THR A 109 -2.00 -16.97 10.70
N PHE A 110 -3.22 -16.42 10.75
CA PHE A 110 -3.98 -15.96 9.58
C PHE A 110 -3.16 -14.99 8.73
N LEU A 111 -2.62 -13.92 9.33
CA LEU A 111 -1.85 -12.90 8.61
C LEU A 111 -0.62 -13.48 7.92
N SER A 112 0.10 -14.41 8.57
CA SER A 112 1.29 -15.03 8.00
C SER A 112 0.96 -15.83 6.73
N ARG A 113 -0.11 -16.64 6.80
CA ARG A 113 -0.61 -17.41 5.65
C ARG A 113 -1.12 -16.50 4.54
N TRP A 114 -1.91 -15.49 4.91
CA TRP A 114 -2.44 -14.48 4.01
C TRP A 114 -1.33 -13.77 3.22
N TYR A 115 -0.31 -13.23 3.89
CA TYR A 115 0.83 -12.60 3.21
C TYR A 115 1.67 -13.61 2.43
N SER A 116 1.75 -14.87 2.86
CA SER A 116 2.39 -15.91 2.06
C SER A 116 1.68 -16.13 0.73
N ASP A 117 0.35 -16.06 0.70
CA ASP A 117 -0.42 -16.23 -0.52
C ASP A 117 -0.27 -15.03 -1.45
N PHE A 118 -0.24 -13.80 -0.93
CA PHE A 118 0.12 -12.63 -1.74
C PHE A 118 1.50 -12.80 -2.37
N ARG A 119 2.53 -13.17 -1.61
CA ARG A 119 3.88 -13.38 -2.17
C ARG A 119 3.89 -14.39 -3.33
N LYS A 120 3.16 -15.50 -3.21
CA LYS A 120 3.02 -16.50 -4.27
C LYS A 120 2.26 -15.96 -5.48
N LYS A 121 1.22 -15.16 -5.25
CA LYS A 121 0.36 -14.61 -6.31
C LYS A 121 0.93 -13.37 -6.99
N ASN A 122 1.85 -12.64 -6.36
CA ASN A 122 2.45 -11.42 -6.90
C ASN A 122 3.05 -11.63 -8.29
N THR A 123 3.78 -12.74 -8.50
CA THR A 123 4.33 -13.04 -9.85
C THR A 123 3.23 -13.25 -10.88
N LYS A 124 2.15 -13.96 -10.52
CA LYS A 124 1.01 -14.17 -11.43
C LYS A 124 0.30 -12.85 -11.75
N LEU A 125 0.17 -11.98 -10.75
CA LEU A 125 -0.45 -10.67 -10.92
C LEU A 125 0.36 -9.78 -11.88
N LEU A 126 1.68 -9.74 -11.70
CA LEU A 126 2.58 -9.00 -12.59
C LEU A 126 2.54 -9.53 -14.03
N CYS A 127 2.48 -10.85 -14.23
CA CYS A 127 2.30 -11.44 -15.56
C CYS A 127 0.94 -11.10 -16.17
N HIS A 128 -0.13 -11.08 -15.37
CA HIS A 128 -1.48 -10.76 -15.85
C HIS A 128 -1.58 -9.34 -16.42
N TYR A 129 -0.89 -8.38 -15.80
CA TYR A 129 -0.87 -6.98 -16.26
C TYR A 129 0.30 -6.65 -17.21
N ASP A 130 1.10 -7.64 -17.61
CA ASP A 130 2.32 -7.44 -18.42
C ASP A 130 3.32 -6.45 -17.79
N MET A 131 3.43 -6.47 -16.46
CA MET A 131 4.26 -5.55 -15.67
C MET A 131 5.42 -6.26 -14.97
N GLY A 132 6.00 -7.28 -15.62
CA GLY A 132 7.07 -8.10 -15.06
C GLY A 132 8.29 -7.29 -14.58
N TYR A 133 8.57 -6.15 -15.21
CA TYR A 133 9.68 -5.25 -14.87
C TYR A 133 9.52 -4.55 -13.51
N LEU A 134 8.29 -4.47 -12.96
CA LEU A 134 8.06 -3.88 -11.63
C LEU A 134 8.66 -4.72 -10.49
N LYS A 135 9.11 -5.96 -10.76
CA LYS A 135 9.81 -6.79 -9.75
C LYS A 135 11.08 -6.11 -9.26
N ASP A 136 11.80 -5.42 -10.14
CA ASP A 136 13.10 -4.83 -9.83
C ASP A 136 12.96 -3.61 -8.90
N TRP A 137 11.79 -2.97 -8.89
CA TRP A 137 11.45 -1.88 -7.98
C TRP A 137 11.34 -2.31 -6.51
N LEU A 138 11.19 -3.61 -6.27
CA LEU A 138 11.07 -4.20 -4.94
C LEU A 138 12.34 -4.92 -4.49
N ALA A 139 13.42 -4.89 -5.28
CA ALA A 139 14.67 -5.59 -4.98
C ALA A 139 15.33 -5.16 -3.66
N ILE A 140 14.85 -4.08 -3.02
CA ILE A 140 15.26 -3.63 -1.68
C ILE A 140 14.82 -4.61 -0.57
N ASP A 141 13.75 -5.40 -0.78
CA ASP A 141 13.27 -6.41 0.20
C ASP A 141 14.17 -7.66 0.27
N ALA A 142 15.17 -7.80 -0.61
CA ALA A 142 16.11 -8.93 -0.65
C ALA A 142 17.32 -8.76 0.29
N LEU A 143 17.49 -7.58 0.91
CA LEU A 143 18.54 -7.41 1.92
C LEU A 143 18.13 -8.13 3.22
N PRO A 144 19.02 -8.91 3.85
CA PRO A 144 18.70 -9.66 5.05
C PRO A 144 18.15 -8.72 6.12
N ARG A 145 16.90 -8.97 6.52
CA ARG A 145 16.29 -8.34 7.69
C ARG A 145 17.18 -8.68 8.89
N TYR A 146 17.97 -7.71 9.34
CA TYR A 146 18.75 -7.84 10.57
C TYR A 146 17.79 -8.25 11.69
N ARG A 147 17.86 -9.52 12.09
CA ARG A 147 17.31 -9.96 13.37
C ARG A 147 18.15 -9.26 14.43
N LYS A 148 17.58 -8.25 15.09
CA LYS A 148 18.16 -7.78 16.35
C LYS A 148 18.26 -8.99 17.27
N LYS A 149 19.49 -9.29 17.69
CA LYS A 149 19.78 -10.22 18.79
C LYS A 149 19.24 -9.66 20.09
#